data_AF-A0A674INA2-F1
#
_entry.id   AF-A0A674INA2-F1
#
_cell.length_a   1.000
_cell.length_b   1.000
_cell.length_c   1.000
_cell.angle_alpha   90.00
_cell.angle_beta   90.00
_cell.angle_gamma   90.00
#
_symmetry.space_group_name_H-M   'P 1'
#
loop_
_entity.id
_entity.type
_entity.pdbx_description
1 polymer ?
#
loop_
_entity_poly.entity_id
_entity_poly.type
_entity_poly.pdbx_seq_one_letter_code
_entity_poly.pdbx_strand_id
1 'polypeptide(L)'
;MKMAILEGHRSGPHAPHYRTLQAMVAFELRRGRVGLRVLPPDQPPSGSRTLLRLHRALKWLELFLGKLGRSGAEEDPSQLCAEAYQAALARYHGWWVRQAAGLAFLALPSRRELYGLVCAEGEKEARAVLLDAVGTISRVYNITQQLYATRGLLELP
;
A
#
# COMPACT_ATOMS: atom_id res chain seq x y z
N MET A 1 -8.12 -3.55 -12.02
CA MET A 1 -7.26 -2.85 -11.03
C MET A 1 -7.76 -3.16 -9.61
N LYS A 2 -6.91 -3.21 -8.57
CA LYS A 2 -7.32 -3.61 -7.20
C LYS A 2 -8.35 -2.67 -6.58
N MET A 3 -8.22 -1.36 -6.83
CA MET A 3 -9.21 -0.36 -6.42
C MET A 3 -10.59 -0.66 -7.02
N ALA A 4 -10.66 -0.95 -8.33
CA ALA A 4 -11.91 -1.32 -9.00
C ALA A 4 -12.58 -2.58 -8.41
N ILE A 5 -11.81 -3.54 -7.86
CA ILE A 5 -12.38 -4.71 -7.17
C ILE A 5 -13.08 -4.26 -5.87
N LEU A 6 -12.43 -3.40 -5.07
CA LEU A 6 -13.03 -2.87 -3.84
C LEU A 6 -14.23 -1.96 -4.12
N GLU A 7 -14.17 -1.17 -5.18
CA GLU A 7 -15.30 -0.36 -5.66
C GLU A 7 -16.47 -1.25 -6.10
N GLY A 8 -16.22 -2.33 -6.83
CA GLY A 8 -17.24 -3.31 -7.21
C GLY A 8 -17.91 -3.98 -6.02
N HIS A 9 -17.16 -4.30 -4.96
CA HIS A 9 -17.75 -4.79 -3.70
C HIS A 9 -18.59 -3.71 -2.99
N ARG A 10 -18.20 -2.44 -3.10
CA ARG A 10 -18.88 -1.29 -2.48
C ARG A 10 -20.10 -0.79 -3.28
N SER A 11 -20.20 -1.11 -4.56
CA SER A 11 -21.39 -0.85 -5.39
C SER A 11 -22.29 -2.08 -5.58
N GLY A 12 -21.83 -3.27 -5.18
CA GLY A 12 -22.54 -4.53 -5.36
C GLY A 12 -23.60 -4.85 -4.28
N PRO A 13 -24.21 -6.05 -4.36
CA PRO A 13 -25.30 -6.48 -3.46
C PRO A 13 -24.95 -6.54 -1.96
N HIS A 14 -23.65 -6.52 -1.64
CA HIS A 14 -23.15 -6.58 -0.26
C HIS A 14 -22.51 -5.26 0.19
N ALA A 15 -22.72 -4.17 -0.55
CA ALA A 15 -22.19 -2.83 -0.28
C ALA A 15 -22.26 -2.39 1.21
N PRO A 16 -23.34 -2.65 1.98
CA PRO A 16 -23.40 -2.28 3.39
C PRO A 16 -22.26 -2.87 4.24
N HIS A 17 -21.74 -4.04 3.86
CA HIS A 17 -20.63 -4.71 4.57
C HIS A 17 -19.25 -4.17 4.18
N TYR A 18 -19.13 -3.41 3.10
CA TYR A 18 -17.85 -2.84 2.62
C TYR A 18 -17.68 -1.36 2.97
N ARG A 19 -18.48 -0.83 3.91
CA ARG A 19 -18.37 0.56 4.40
C ARG A 19 -17.14 0.79 5.27
N THR A 20 -16.75 -0.20 6.06
CA THR A 20 -15.56 -0.15 6.92
C THR A 20 -14.76 -1.43 6.78
N LEU A 21 -13.47 -1.37 7.10
CA LEU A 21 -12.58 -2.54 7.03
C LEU A 21 -13.01 -3.63 8.00
N GLN A 22 -13.47 -3.25 9.19
CA GLN A 22 -13.94 -4.15 10.23
C GLN A 22 -15.21 -4.90 9.78
N ALA A 23 -16.16 -4.18 9.19
CA ALA A 23 -17.39 -4.78 8.67
C ALA A 23 -17.08 -5.74 7.52
N MET A 24 -16.18 -5.36 6.62
CA MET A 24 -15.75 -6.19 5.49
C MET A 24 -15.12 -7.48 5.99
N VAL A 25 -14.10 -7.38 6.84
CA VAL A 25 -13.38 -8.54 7.40
C VAL A 25 -14.34 -9.47 8.14
N ALA A 26 -15.23 -8.92 8.98
CA ALA A 26 -16.20 -9.73 9.71
C ALA A 26 -17.21 -10.43 8.79
N PHE A 27 -17.68 -9.75 7.75
CA PHE A 27 -18.59 -10.32 6.76
C PHE A 27 -17.94 -11.45 5.96
N GLU A 28 -16.74 -11.23 5.43
CA GLU A 28 -16.08 -12.22 4.59
C GLU A 28 -15.63 -13.44 5.38
N LEU A 29 -15.18 -13.27 6.64
CA LEU A 29 -14.85 -14.38 7.55
C LEU A 29 -16.07 -15.24 7.84
N ARG A 30 -17.22 -14.62 8.17
CA ARG A 30 -18.49 -15.36 8.41
C ARG A 30 -18.94 -16.17 7.20
N ARG A 31 -18.61 -15.73 5.98
CA ARG A 31 -18.94 -16.44 4.74
C ARG A 31 -17.86 -17.43 4.28
N GLY A 32 -16.77 -17.60 5.03
CA GLY A 32 -15.68 -18.50 4.65
C GLY A 32 -14.94 -18.09 3.36
N ARG A 33 -14.99 -16.81 2.98
CA ARG A 33 -14.41 -16.30 1.72
C ARG A 33 -12.94 -15.88 1.84
N VAL A 34 -12.43 -15.81 3.06
CA VAL A 34 -11.10 -15.27 3.39
C VAL A 34 -10.12 -16.43 3.55
N GLY A 35 -9.50 -16.87 2.46
CA GLY A 35 -8.52 -17.97 2.49
C GLY A 35 -8.52 -18.89 1.28
N LEU A 36 -9.49 -18.74 0.37
CA LEU A 36 -9.51 -19.50 -0.88
C LEU A 36 -8.28 -19.15 -1.72
N ARG A 37 -7.38 -20.14 -1.87
CA ARG A 37 -6.22 -20.05 -2.78
C ARG A 37 -6.68 -19.97 -4.23
N VAL A 38 -7.71 -20.74 -4.57
CA VAL A 38 -8.36 -20.75 -5.88
C VAL A 38 -9.78 -20.24 -5.69
N LEU A 39 -10.12 -19.15 -6.37
CA LEU A 39 -11.50 -18.67 -6.44
C LEU A 39 -12.23 -19.34 -7.61
N PRO A 40 -13.56 -19.52 -7.50
CA PRO A 40 -14.40 -19.82 -8.65
C PRO A 40 -14.16 -18.80 -9.78
N PRO A 41 -14.10 -19.23 -11.05
CA PRO A 41 -13.74 -18.37 -12.18
C PRO A 41 -14.70 -17.19 -12.40
N ASP A 42 -15.93 -17.29 -11.87
CA ASP A 42 -17.00 -16.30 -11.92
C ASP A 42 -16.99 -15.30 -10.75
N GLN A 43 -16.09 -15.46 -9.76
CA GLN A 43 -16.09 -14.64 -8.54
C GLN A 43 -14.86 -13.74 -8.43
N PRO A 44 -15.06 -12.43 -8.14
CA PRO A 44 -13.94 -11.54 -7.91
C PRO A 44 -13.20 -11.94 -6.62
N PRO A 45 -11.89 -11.67 -6.53
CA PRO A 45 -11.13 -11.82 -5.29
C PRO A 45 -11.83 -11.16 -4.09
N SER A 46 -11.67 -11.77 -2.91
CA SER A 46 -12.17 -11.16 -1.68
C SER A 46 -11.56 -9.78 -1.43
N GLY A 47 -12.35 -8.90 -0.82
CA GLY A 47 -11.95 -7.56 -0.43
C GLY A 47 -10.78 -7.59 0.54
N SER A 48 -10.79 -8.49 1.54
CA SER A 48 -9.70 -8.63 2.51
C SER A 48 -8.36 -8.95 1.84
N ARG A 49 -8.36 -9.87 0.87
CA ARG A 49 -7.17 -10.30 0.12
C ARG A 49 -6.69 -9.22 -0.85
N THR A 50 -7.63 -8.47 -1.44
CA THR A 50 -7.34 -7.36 -2.33
C THR A 50 -6.73 -6.19 -1.58
N LEU A 51 -7.35 -5.80 -0.47
CA LEU A 51 -6.87 -4.75 0.42
C LEU A 51 -5.53 -5.09 1.04
N LEU A 52 -5.25 -6.35 1.40
CA LEU A 52 -3.94 -6.75 1.93
C LEU A 52 -2.77 -6.35 1.01
N ARG A 53 -2.95 -6.49 -0.30
CA ARG A 53 -1.91 -6.11 -1.27
C ARG A 53 -1.73 -4.60 -1.34
N LEU A 54 -2.82 -3.84 -1.25
CA LEU A 54 -2.76 -2.38 -1.16
C LEU A 54 -2.13 -1.93 0.17
N HIS A 55 -2.45 -2.59 1.26
CA HIS A 55 -1.89 -2.35 2.59
C HIS A 55 -0.36 -2.56 2.64
N ARG A 56 0.13 -3.64 2.00
CA ARG A 56 1.57 -3.88 1.83
C ARG A 56 2.23 -2.78 0.97
N ALA A 57 1.58 -2.35 -0.10
CA ALA A 57 2.08 -1.25 -0.95
C ALA A 57 2.07 0.10 -0.22
N LEU A 58 1.06 0.34 0.62
CA LEU A 58 0.97 1.53 1.47
C LEU A 58 2.16 1.61 2.43
N LYS A 59 2.62 0.48 2.97
CA LYS A 59 3.84 0.45 3.81
C LYS A 59 5.08 0.89 3.04
N TRP A 60 5.24 0.42 1.80
CA TRP A 60 6.34 0.86 0.95
C TRP A 60 6.29 2.37 0.72
N LEU A 61 5.11 2.91 0.41
CA LEU A 61 4.92 4.34 0.22
C LEU A 61 5.26 5.13 1.50
N GLU A 62 4.77 4.69 2.67
CA GLU A 62 5.10 5.29 3.97
C GLU A 62 6.62 5.38 4.18
N LEU A 63 7.34 4.28 3.95
CA LEU A 63 8.79 4.22 4.14
C LEU A 63 9.53 5.10 3.13
N PHE A 64 9.10 5.11 1.87
CA PHE A 64 9.71 5.92 0.83
C PHE A 64 9.52 7.42 1.11
N LEU A 65 8.29 7.87 1.37
CA LEU A 65 8.01 9.28 1.68
C LEU A 65 8.72 9.72 2.98
N GLY A 66 8.80 8.83 3.97
CA GLY A 66 9.51 9.09 5.21
C GLY A 66 11.03 9.24 5.01
N LYS A 67 11.64 8.39 4.18
CA LYS A 67 13.04 8.53 3.76
C LYS A 67 13.24 9.83 3.01
N LEU A 68 12.43 10.09 1.99
CA LEU A 68 12.53 11.29 1.15
C LEU A 68 12.36 12.58 1.95
N GLY A 69 11.45 12.63 2.92
CA GLY A 69 11.23 13.80 3.79
C GLY A 69 12.39 14.08 4.75
N ARG A 70 13.15 13.04 5.15
CA ARG A 70 14.29 13.14 6.07
C ARG A 70 15.67 13.19 5.41
N SER A 71 15.75 12.81 4.14
CA SER A 71 17.03 12.67 3.44
C SER A 71 17.74 13.98 3.18
N GLY A 72 19.07 13.96 3.05
CA GLY A 72 19.86 15.11 2.62
C GLY A 72 19.66 15.49 1.15
N ALA A 73 20.26 16.61 0.71
CA ALA A 73 20.22 17.05 -0.69
C ALA A 73 20.94 16.09 -1.65
N GLU A 74 22.00 15.43 -1.17
CA GLU A 74 22.85 14.50 -1.94
C GLU A 74 22.28 13.07 -2.05
N GLU A 75 21.18 12.76 -1.34
CA GLU A 75 20.60 11.42 -1.34
C GLU A 75 19.72 11.20 -2.57
N ASP A 76 20.01 10.12 -3.32
CA ASP A 76 19.29 9.73 -4.53
C ASP A 76 17.90 9.14 -4.20
N PRO A 77 16.80 9.74 -4.69
CA PRO A 77 15.46 9.18 -4.53
C PRO A 77 15.30 7.75 -5.04
N SER A 78 16.05 7.37 -6.08
CA SER A 78 15.99 6.02 -6.66
C SER A 78 16.47 4.98 -5.65
N GLN A 79 17.61 5.25 -5.01
CA GLN A 79 18.12 4.43 -3.91
C GLN A 79 17.15 4.38 -2.72
N LEU A 80 16.63 5.53 -2.28
CA LEU A 80 15.68 5.58 -1.15
C LEU A 80 14.40 4.77 -1.42
N CYS A 81 13.90 4.83 -2.66
CA CYS A 81 12.75 4.08 -3.10
C CYS A 81 13.02 2.57 -3.14
N ALA A 82 14.18 2.18 -3.67
CA ALA A 82 14.61 0.79 -3.72
C ALA A 82 14.75 0.19 -2.31
N GLU A 83 15.38 0.91 -1.38
CA GLU A 83 15.50 0.49 0.03
C GLU A 83 14.14 0.31 0.71
N ALA A 84 13.22 1.26 0.53
CA ALA A 84 11.86 1.15 1.02
C ALA A 84 11.15 -0.09 0.45
N TYR A 85 11.37 -0.37 -0.85
CA TYR A 85 10.77 -1.51 -1.53
C TYR A 85 11.28 -2.84 -0.98
N GLN A 86 12.60 -2.94 -0.76
CA GLN A 86 13.21 -4.13 -0.16
C GLN A 86 12.64 -4.41 1.24
N ALA A 87 12.47 -3.37 2.06
CA ALA A 87 11.95 -3.51 3.42
C ALA A 87 10.48 -3.97 3.47
N ALA A 88 9.63 -3.39 2.61
CA ALA A 88 8.18 -3.56 2.69
C ALA A 88 7.58 -4.59 1.72
N LEU A 89 8.01 -4.59 0.45
CA LEU A 89 7.30 -5.30 -0.62
C LEU A 89 8.06 -6.49 -1.20
N ALA A 90 9.39 -6.43 -1.26
CA ALA A 90 10.18 -7.42 -2.00
C ALA A 90 9.87 -8.86 -1.61
N ARG A 91 9.68 -9.13 -0.30
CA ARG A 91 9.34 -10.48 0.21
C ARG A 91 8.08 -11.10 -0.42
N TYR A 92 7.14 -10.27 -0.91
CA TYR A 92 5.88 -10.69 -1.51
C TYR A 92 5.93 -10.82 -3.03
N HIS A 93 7.05 -10.44 -3.66
CA HIS A 93 7.22 -10.44 -5.11
C HIS A 93 8.22 -11.52 -5.54
N GLY A 94 7.89 -12.22 -6.62
CA GLY A 94 8.82 -13.15 -7.27
C GLY A 94 10.01 -12.42 -7.90
N TRP A 95 11.05 -13.18 -8.25
CA TRP A 95 12.32 -12.63 -8.73
C TRP A 95 12.16 -11.64 -9.90
N TRP A 96 11.39 -12.01 -10.93
CA TRP A 96 11.15 -11.14 -12.09
C TRP A 96 10.51 -9.80 -11.75
N VAL A 97 9.54 -9.79 -10.83
CA VAL A 97 8.88 -8.56 -10.39
C VAL A 97 9.84 -7.66 -9.63
N ARG A 98 10.76 -8.23 -8.84
CA ARG A 98 11.81 -7.44 -8.16
C ARG A 98 12.77 -6.79 -9.15
N GLN A 99 13.16 -7.49 -10.21
CA GLN A 99 14.02 -6.92 -11.26
C GLN A 99 13.31 -5.77 -12.00
N ALA A 100 12.06 -5.99 -12.41
CA ALA A 100 11.27 -4.95 -13.07
C ALA A 100 11.06 -3.71 -12.17
N ALA A 101 10.80 -3.90 -10.88
CA ALA A 101 10.71 -2.80 -9.92
C ALA A 101 12.03 -2.03 -9.81
N GLY A 102 13.17 -2.75 -9.74
CA GLY A 102 14.50 -2.14 -9.72
C GLY A 102 14.75 -1.23 -10.94
N LEU A 103 14.42 -1.71 -12.14
CA LEU A 103 14.51 -0.91 -13.37
C LEU A 103 13.59 0.32 -13.33
N ALA A 104 12.36 0.16 -12.83
CA ALA A 104 11.43 1.28 -12.70
C ALA A 104 11.94 2.36 -11.72
N PHE A 105 12.67 1.98 -10.67
CA PHE A 105 13.23 2.96 -9.73
C PHE A 105 14.32 3.83 -10.35
N LEU A 106 15.07 3.33 -11.34
CA LEU A 106 16.06 4.13 -12.08
C LEU A 106 15.42 5.24 -12.91
N ALA A 107 14.12 5.13 -13.21
CA ALA A 107 13.36 6.14 -13.92
C ALA A 107 12.67 7.14 -12.96
N LEU A 108 12.97 7.10 -11.65
CA LEU A 108 12.46 8.09 -10.72
C LEU A 108 13.04 9.48 -11.05
N PRO A 109 12.22 10.54 -10.92
CA PRO A 109 12.69 11.88 -11.15
C PRO A 109 13.63 12.31 -10.03
N SER A 110 14.37 13.39 -10.29
CA SER A 110 15.25 13.98 -9.30
C SER A 110 14.49 14.42 -8.06
N ARG A 111 15.21 14.57 -6.95
CA ARG A 111 14.65 15.06 -5.68
C ARG A 111 13.90 16.38 -5.84
N ARG A 112 14.48 17.32 -6.59
CA ARG A 112 13.88 18.64 -6.84
C ARG A 112 12.55 18.51 -7.58
N GLU A 113 12.50 17.67 -8.60
CA GLU A 113 11.27 17.41 -9.37
C GLU A 113 10.22 16.72 -8.49
N LEU A 114 10.60 15.74 -7.68
CA LEU A 114 9.69 15.09 -6.72
C LEU A 114 9.09 16.10 -5.73
N TYR A 115 9.89 17.03 -5.22
CA TYR A 115 9.40 18.08 -4.33
C TYR A 115 8.50 19.08 -5.06
N GLY A 116 8.76 19.37 -6.33
CA GLY A 116 7.86 20.17 -7.16
C GLY A 116 6.48 19.52 -7.37
N LEU A 117 6.37 18.20 -7.27
CA LEU A 117 5.07 17.50 -7.33
C LEU A 117 4.25 17.63 -6.04
N VAL A 118 4.91 17.87 -4.92
CA VAL A 118 4.27 18.11 -3.63
C VAL A 118 4.02 19.61 -3.58
N CYS A 119 2.80 20.09 -3.89
CA CYS A 119 2.43 21.51 -4.03
C CYS A 119 2.90 22.40 -2.87
N ALA A 120 4.18 22.77 -2.87
CA ALA A 120 4.90 23.44 -1.80
C ALA A 120 5.84 24.46 -2.42
N GLU A 121 6.02 25.59 -1.76
CA GLU A 121 6.79 26.73 -2.28
C GLU A 121 8.31 26.53 -2.11
N GLY A 122 8.73 25.45 -1.44
CA GLY A 122 10.14 25.10 -1.31
C GLY A 122 10.39 23.78 -0.57
N GLU A 123 11.67 23.38 -0.52
CA GLU A 123 12.10 22.09 0.05
C GLU A 123 11.67 21.90 1.51
N LYS A 124 11.76 22.95 2.34
CA LYS A 124 11.38 22.86 3.76
C LYS A 124 9.89 22.53 3.92
N GLU A 125 9.04 23.17 3.13
CA GLU A 125 7.60 22.92 3.15
C GLU A 125 7.26 21.56 2.54
N ALA A 126 7.89 21.19 1.41
CA ALA A 126 7.71 19.87 0.79
C ALA A 126 8.04 18.74 1.79
N ARG A 127 9.13 18.87 2.55
CA ARG A 127 9.47 17.94 3.63
C ARG A 127 8.40 17.88 4.71
N ALA A 128 7.88 19.02 5.14
CA ALA A 128 6.82 19.07 6.16
C ALA A 128 5.55 18.35 5.68
N VAL A 129 5.11 18.61 4.44
CA VAL A 129 3.95 17.95 3.82
C VAL A 129 4.17 16.44 3.71
N LEU A 130 5.35 16.00 3.27
CA LEU A 130 5.69 14.59 3.20
C LEU A 130 5.63 13.90 4.57
N LEU A 131 6.18 14.54 5.61
CA LEU A 131 6.19 13.97 6.96
C LEU A 131 4.81 13.95 7.60
N ASP A 132 3.96 14.94 7.33
CA ASP A 132 2.56 14.93 7.74
C ASP A 132 1.78 13.78 7.06
N ALA A 133 1.98 13.61 5.75
CA ALA A 133 1.40 12.49 4.99
C ALA A 133 1.85 11.15 5.56
N VAL A 134 3.14 11.00 5.91
CA VAL A 134 3.67 9.80 6.58
C VAL A 134 2.97 9.55 7.92
N GLY A 135 2.73 10.59 8.73
CA GLY A 135 1.98 10.47 9.99
C GLY A 135 0.57 9.93 9.78
N THR A 136 -0.14 10.44 8.78
CA THR A 136 -1.49 9.99 8.42
C THR A 136 -1.50 8.56 7.89
N ILE A 137 -0.58 8.23 6.97
CA ILE A 137 -0.44 6.88 6.41
C ILE A 137 -0.14 5.88 7.54
N SER A 138 0.80 6.21 8.42
CA SER A 138 1.19 5.35 9.54
C SER A 138 0.00 5.01 10.45
N ARG A 139 -0.88 5.97 10.71
CA ARG A 139 -2.10 5.75 11.51
C ARG A 139 -3.03 4.74 10.82
N VAL A 140 -3.34 4.95 9.55
CA VAL A 140 -4.22 4.05 8.76
C VAL A 140 -3.61 2.66 8.64
N TYR A 141 -2.30 2.59 8.37
CA TYR A 141 -1.54 1.36 8.29
C TYR A 141 -1.62 0.59 9.61
N ASN A 142 -1.32 1.21 10.75
CA ASN A 142 -1.30 0.52 12.04
C ASN A 142 -2.67 -0.02 12.44
N ILE A 143 -3.75 0.75 12.24
CA ILE A 143 -5.13 0.29 12.50
C ILE A 143 -5.47 -0.93 11.63
N THR A 144 -5.13 -0.87 10.34
CA THR A 144 -5.38 -1.96 9.39
C THR A 144 -4.53 -3.19 9.70
N GLN A 145 -3.26 -2.99 10.03
CA GLN A 145 -2.31 -4.02 10.42
C GLN A 145 -2.81 -4.76 11.67
N GLN A 146 -3.26 -4.04 12.70
CA GLN A 146 -3.80 -4.63 13.91
C GLN A 146 -5.09 -5.43 13.65
N LEU A 147 -5.99 -4.91 12.83
CA LEU A 147 -7.20 -5.63 12.41
C LEU A 147 -6.85 -6.96 11.73
N TYR A 148 -5.89 -6.94 10.79
CA TYR A 148 -5.49 -8.14 10.07
C TYR A 148 -4.74 -9.13 10.97
N ALA A 149 -3.84 -8.65 11.84
CA ALA A 149 -3.10 -9.47 12.79
C ALA A 149 -4.03 -10.22 13.75
N THR A 150 -4.97 -9.49 14.37
CA THR A 150 -5.94 -10.04 15.35
C THR A 150 -6.85 -11.11 14.73
N ARG A 151 -7.00 -11.11 13.40
CA ARG A 151 -7.87 -12.04 12.66
C ARG A 151 -7.09 -13.08 11.84
N GLY A 152 -5.76 -13.13 11.97
CA GLY A 152 -4.91 -14.10 11.26
C GLY A 152 -4.85 -13.90 9.73
N LEU A 153 -5.01 -12.66 9.25
CA LEU A 153 -5.19 -12.34 7.82
C LEU A 153 -3.93 -11.81 7.12
N LEU A 154 -2.79 -11.75 7.80
CA LEU A 154 -1.57 -11.15 7.23
C LEU A 154 -0.93 -11.96 6.11
N GLU A 155 -1.25 -13.26 6.03
CA GLU A 155 -0.69 -14.21 5.08
C GLU A 155 -1.72 -14.73 4.06
N LEU A 156 -2.76 -13.95 3.77
CA LEU A 156 -3.72 -14.34 2.73
C LEU A 156 -3.03 -14.50 1.36
N PRO A 157 -3.42 -15.51 0.57
CA PRO A 157 -2.78 -15.84 -0.71
C PRO A 157 -2.97 -14.79 -1.80
#